data_AF-A0A959MA63-F1
#
_entry.id   AF-A0A959MA63-F1
#
_cell.length_a   1.000
_cell.length_b   1.000
_cell.length_c   1.000
_cell.angle_alpha   90.00
_cell.angle_beta   90.00
_cell.angle_gamma   90.00
#
_symmetry.space_group_name_H-M   'P 1'
#
loop_
_entity.id
_entity.type
_entity.pdbx_description
1 polymer ?
#
loop_
_entity_poly.entity_id
_entity_poly.type
_entity_poly.pdbx_seq_one_letter_code
_entity_poly.pdbx_strand_id
1 'polypeptide(L)'
;MKMLRFFLIILIAGNSMSCNSQTSSGKGGWIGDAEEYRNTISSRHKNPFTKISREQFNQIIDSLIAVAPQLSKEKFIVELFKINSQIEDEHTILFPDNEMELPFKFELFDE
;
A
#
# COMPACT_ATOMS: atom_id res chain seq x y z
N MET A 1 -3.44 27.07 46.52
CA MET A 1 -3.81 25.65 46.27
C MET A 1 -5.01 25.44 45.35
N LYS A 2 -6.07 26.25 45.40
CA LYS A 2 -7.24 26.12 44.50
C LYS A 2 -6.89 26.39 43.01
N MET A 3 -6.03 27.38 42.74
CA MET A 3 -5.57 27.70 41.37
C MET A 3 -4.70 26.60 40.74
N LEU A 4 -3.88 25.92 41.55
CA LEU A 4 -3.04 24.81 41.07
C LEU A 4 -3.88 23.58 40.69
N ARG A 5 -4.97 23.33 41.43
CA ARG A 5 -5.94 22.26 41.11
C ARG A 5 -6.71 22.55 39.81
N PHE A 6 -7.02 23.82 39.54
CA PHE A 6 -7.67 24.23 38.29
C PHE A 6 -6.76 24.00 37.07
N PHE A 7 -5.47 24.29 37.22
CA PHE A 7 -4.47 24.06 36.17
C PHE A 7 -4.28 22.55 35.87
N LEU A 8 -4.33 21.71 36.90
CA LEU A 8 -4.23 20.25 36.77
C LEU A 8 -5.43 19.64 36.03
N ILE A 9 -6.64 20.18 36.23
CA ILE A 9 -7.86 19.71 35.55
C ILE A 9 -7.83 20.07 34.05
N ILE A 10 -7.30 21.24 33.69
CA ILE A 10 -7.14 21.67 32.29
C ILE A 10 -6.11 20.80 31.56
N LEU A 11 -5.03 20.39 32.23
CA LEU A 11 -4.01 19.51 31.65
C LEU A 11 -4.53 18.08 31.37
N ILE A 12 -5.44 17.57 32.20
CA ILE A 12 -6.03 16.24 32.00
C ILE A 12 -7.11 16.27 30.89
N ALA A 13 -7.88 17.36 30.77
CA ALA A 13 -8.90 17.51 29.73
C ALA A 13 -8.33 17.87 28.35
N GLY A 14 -7.11 18.43 28.27
CA GLY A 14 -6.45 18.77 27.00
C GLY A 14 -5.84 17.59 26.25
N ASN A 15 -5.70 16.42 26.88
CA ASN A 15 -5.08 15.23 26.29
C ASN A 15 -6.07 14.24 25.65
N SER A 16 -7.37 14.54 25.64
CA SER A 16 -8.38 13.77 24.87
C SER A 16 -8.39 14.13 23.37
N MET A 17 -7.29 14.70 22.86
CA MET A 17 -7.12 14.96 21.45
C MET A 17 -7.00 13.61 20.74
N SER A 18 -8.10 13.24 20.09
CA SER A 18 -8.32 12.11 19.19
C SER A 18 -7.13 11.17 19.08
N CYS A 19 -7.25 10.01 19.72
CA CYS A 19 -6.53 8.83 19.26
C CYS A 19 -7.05 8.57 17.84
N ASN A 20 -6.40 9.18 16.85
CA ASN A 20 -6.52 8.77 15.46
C ASN A 20 -5.88 7.39 15.41
N SER A 21 -6.63 6.38 15.86
CA SER A 21 -6.44 5.02 15.42
C SER A 21 -6.35 5.13 13.90
N GLN A 22 -5.19 4.80 13.35
CA GLN A 22 -5.10 4.51 11.93
C GLN A 22 -6.02 3.32 11.74
N THR A 23 -7.29 3.58 11.43
CA THR A 23 -8.10 2.58 10.77
C THR A 23 -7.26 2.16 9.58
N SER A 24 -6.93 0.87 9.51
CA SER A 24 -6.09 0.20 8.51
C SER A 24 -6.70 0.23 7.10
N SER A 25 -7.37 1.33 6.79
CA SER A 25 -7.83 1.77 5.51
C SER A 25 -7.36 3.21 5.42
N GLY A 26 -6.13 3.40 4.93
CA GLY A 26 -5.63 4.72 4.56
C GLY A 26 -6.70 5.44 3.74
N LYS A 27 -6.79 6.76 3.89
CA LYS A 27 -7.80 7.62 3.26
C LYS A 27 -8.06 7.21 1.79
N GLY A 28 -9.07 6.36 1.52
CA GLY A 28 -9.40 5.88 0.17
C GLY A 28 -9.55 4.36 -0.02
N GLY A 29 -9.14 3.52 0.94
CA GLY A 29 -9.19 2.05 0.79
C GLY A 29 -8.40 1.55 -0.42
N TRP A 30 -8.77 0.40 -0.98
CA TRP A 30 -8.07 -0.21 -2.13
C TRP A 30 -7.97 0.67 -3.37
N ILE A 31 -8.96 1.54 -3.60
CA ILE A 31 -8.90 2.52 -4.70
C ILE A 31 -7.77 3.52 -4.46
N GLY A 32 -7.69 4.06 -3.23
CA GLY A 32 -6.63 4.99 -2.85
C GLY A 32 -5.24 4.37 -2.97
N ASP A 33 -5.09 3.12 -2.54
CA ASP A 33 -3.83 2.39 -2.62
C ASP A 33 -3.40 2.14 -4.08
N ALA A 34 -4.34 1.80 -4.97
CA ALA A 34 -4.07 1.62 -6.39
C ALA A 34 -3.65 2.93 -7.08
N GLU A 35 -4.30 4.06 -6.74
CA GLU A 35 -3.91 5.38 -7.24
C GLU A 35 -2.55 5.83 -6.70
N GLU A 36 -2.27 5.60 -5.42
CA GLU A 36 -0.97 5.91 -4.83
C GLU A 36 0.15 5.09 -5.48
N TYR A 37 -0.10 3.80 -5.77
CA TYR A 37 0.83 2.97 -6.53
C TYR A 37 1.09 3.53 -7.92
N ARG A 38 0.03 3.86 -8.69
CA ARG A 38 0.14 4.49 -10.02
C ARG A 38 1.00 5.74 -9.97
N ASN A 39 0.71 6.63 -9.01
CA ASN A 39 1.41 7.90 -8.85
C ASN A 39 2.88 7.69 -8.47
N THR A 40 3.15 6.75 -7.56
CA THR A 40 4.52 6.43 -7.12
C THR A 40 5.35 5.88 -8.26
N ILE A 41 4.85 4.88 -8.99
CA ILE A 41 5.54 4.32 -10.15
C ILE A 41 5.76 5.41 -11.20
N SER A 42 4.72 6.18 -11.54
CA SER A 42 4.80 7.19 -12.61
C SER A 42 5.76 8.34 -12.32
N SER A 43 5.95 8.70 -11.04
CA SER A 43 6.72 9.89 -10.65
C SER A 43 8.10 9.60 -10.08
N ARG A 44 8.30 8.43 -9.44
CA ARG A 44 9.54 8.12 -8.71
C ARG A 44 10.35 7.02 -9.36
N HIS A 45 9.72 6.12 -10.11
CA HIS A 45 10.45 5.07 -10.80
C HIS A 45 11.26 5.67 -11.97
N LYS A 46 12.52 5.28 -12.12
CA LYS A 46 13.43 5.87 -13.12
C LYS A 46 12.95 5.65 -14.55
N ASN A 47 12.59 4.40 -14.88
CA ASN A 47 12.21 4.00 -16.25
C ASN A 47 11.06 2.96 -16.27
N PRO A 48 9.87 3.26 -15.72
CA PRO A 48 8.82 2.25 -15.51
C PRO A 48 8.13 1.83 -16.80
N PHE A 49 8.29 2.62 -17.87
CA PHE A 49 7.59 2.42 -19.15
C PHE A 49 8.52 1.94 -20.27
N THR A 50 9.56 1.19 -19.92
CA THR A 50 10.49 0.62 -20.91
C THR A 50 9.92 -0.61 -21.61
N LYS A 51 9.11 -1.39 -20.88
CA LYS A 51 8.53 -2.66 -21.34
C LYS A 51 7.01 -2.60 -21.50
N ILE A 52 6.35 -1.75 -20.71
CA ILE A 52 4.92 -1.45 -20.79
C ILE A 52 4.70 0.03 -21.16
N SER A 53 3.72 0.35 -22.00
CA SER A 53 3.39 1.75 -22.29
C SER A 53 2.71 2.41 -21.08
N ARG A 54 2.81 3.74 -20.96
CA ARG A 54 2.12 4.48 -19.90
C ARG A 54 0.60 4.29 -19.96
N GLU A 55 0.05 4.26 -21.17
CA GLU A 55 -1.39 4.09 -21.42
C GLU A 55 -1.83 2.69 -21.01
N GLN A 56 -1.07 1.66 -21.38
CA GLN A 56 -1.33 0.27 -20.97
C GLN A 56 -1.28 0.14 -19.44
N PHE A 57 -0.24 0.67 -18.81
CA PHE A 57 -0.12 0.69 -17.36
C PHE A 57 -1.33 1.36 -16.69
N ASN A 58 -1.72 2.54 -17.18
CA ASN A 58 -2.87 3.27 -16.64
C ASN A 58 -4.19 2.48 -16.80
N GLN A 59 -4.43 1.88 -17.98
CA GLN A 59 -5.61 1.06 -18.26
C GLN A 59 -5.71 -0.16 -17.35
N ILE A 60 -4.58 -0.80 -17.04
CA ILE A 60 -4.55 -1.95 -16.14
C ILE A 60 -4.88 -1.50 -14.70
N ILE A 61 -4.34 -0.37 -14.26
CA ILE A 61 -4.70 0.20 -12.95
C ILE A 61 -6.18 0.62 -12.92
N ASP A 62 -6.72 1.22 -13.98
CA ASP A 62 -8.15 1.58 -14.06
C ASP A 62 -9.04 0.34 -13.91
N SER A 63 -8.61 -0.76 -14.53
CA SER A 63 -9.29 -2.06 -14.42
C SER A 63 -9.25 -2.60 -12.99
N LEU A 64 -8.12 -2.47 -12.29
CA LEU A 64 -8.01 -2.83 -10.87
C LEU A 64 -8.92 -1.95 -10.00
N ILE A 65 -8.90 -0.63 -10.21
CA ILE A 65 -9.74 0.33 -9.47
C ILE A 65 -11.23 -0.01 -9.60
N ALA A 66 -11.68 -0.39 -10.79
CA ALA A 66 -13.08 -0.74 -11.04
C ALA A 66 -13.57 -1.93 -10.20
N VAL A 67 -12.69 -2.90 -9.93
CA VAL A 67 -13.03 -4.11 -9.16
C VAL A 67 -12.61 -4.04 -7.70
N ALA A 68 -11.73 -3.10 -7.34
CA ALA A 68 -11.11 -2.96 -6.03
C ALA A 68 -12.10 -3.00 -4.84
N PRO A 69 -13.29 -2.36 -4.88
CA PRO A 69 -14.26 -2.41 -3.78
C PRO A 69 -14.77 -3.82 -3.43
N GLN A 70 -14.64 -4.78 -4.35
CA GLN A 70 -15.13 -6.15 -4.21
C GLN A 70 -14.03 -7.14 -3.82
N LEU A 71 -12.77 -6.68 -3.75
CA LEU A 71 -11.62 -7.55 -3.47
C LEU A 71 -11.35 -7.66 -1.96
N SER A 72 -10.95 -8.86 -1.54
CA SER A 72 -10.28 -9.04 -0.25
C SER A 72 -8.86 -8.47 -0.30
N LYS A 73 -8.23 -8.28 0.87
CA LYS A 73 -6.84 -7.80 0.98
C LYS A 73 -5.90 -8.65 0.14
N GLU A 74 -6.01 -9.97 0.26
CA GLU A 74 -5.12 -10.95 -0.41
C GLU A 74 -5.28 -10.86 -1.92
N LYS A 75 -6.53 -10.77 -2.41
CA LYS A 75 -6.81 -10.62 -3.83
C LYS A 75 -6.29 -9.30 -4.38
N PHE A 76 -6.49 -8.20 -3.66
CA PHE A 76 -5.98 -6.90 -4.07
C PHE A 76 -4.45 -6.90 -4.19
N ILE A 77 -3.76 -7.44 -3.19
CA ILE A 77 -2.29 -7.59 -3.19
C ILE A 77 -1.81 -8.44 -4.38
N VAL A 78 -2.48 -9.57 -4.64
CA VAL A 78 -2.14 -10.45 -5.78
C VAL A 78 -2.33 -9.74 -7.11
N GLU A 79 -3.42 -8.98 -7.30
CA GLU A 79 -3.60 -8.20 -8.52
C GLU A 79 -2.51 -7.13 -8.65
N LEU A 80 -2.16 -6.44 -7.56
CA LEU A 80 -1.09 -5.43 -7.59
C LEU A 80 0.27 -6.05 -7.97
N PHE A 81 0.58 -7.26 -7.49
CA PHE A 81 1.78 -8.01 -7.91
C PHE A 81 1.79 -8.35 -9.39
N LYS A 82 0.66 -8.76 -9.96
CA LYS A 82 0.55 -9.03 -11.40
C LYS A 82 0.79 -7.78 -12.22
N ILE A 83 0.34 -6.62 -11.75
CA ILE A 83 0.60 -5.35 -12.42
C ILE A 83 2.08 -4.99 -12.31
N ASN A 84 2.65 -5.16 -11.12
CA ASN A 84 4.05 -4.89 -10.85
C ASN A 84 5.00 -5.72 -11.72
N SER A 85 4.68 -7.00 -11.97
CA SER A 85 5.51 -7.84 -12.83
C SER A 85 5.52 -7.39 -14.30
N GLN A 86 4.49 -6.67 -14.77
CA GLN A 86 4.47 -6.13 -16.14
C GLN A 86 5.40 -4.93 -16.34
N ILE A 87 5.90 -4.33 -15.26
CA ILE A 87 6.98 -3.34 -15.35
C ILE A 87 8.29 -4.02 -15.81
N GLU A 88 8.42 -5.33 -15.55
CA GLU A 88 9.60 -6.14 -15.86
C GLU A 88 10.90 -5.55 -15.27
N ASP A 89 10.81 -5.02 -14.04
CA ASP A 89 11.96 -4.54 -13.26
C ASP A 89 12.09 -5.33 -11.96
N GLU A 90 13.23 -5.98 -11.79
CA GLU A 90 13.57 -6.80 -10.61
C GLU A 90 13.76 -5.97 -9.33
N HIS A 91 13.97 -4.66 -9.46
CA HIS A 91 14.16 -3.75 -8.33
C HIS A 91 12.86 -3.08 -7.85
N THR A 92 11.76 -3.27 -8.57
CA THR A 92 10.45 -2.78 -8.15
C THR A 92 9.76 -3.87 -7.35
N ILE A 93 9.85 -3.77 -6.03
CA ILE A 93 9.40 -4.82 -5.10
C ILE A 93 8.24 -4.32 -4.24
N LEU A 94 7.18 -5.12 -4.12
CA LEU A 94 6.11 -4.94 -3.15
C LEU A 94 6.34 -5.89 -1.98
N PHE A 95 6.24 -5.37 -0.74
CA PHE A 95 6.43 -6.13 0.49
C PHE A 95 5.09 -6.31 1.22
N PRO A 96 4.33 -7.38 0.94
CA PRO A 96 3.15 -7.72 1.70
C PRO A 96 3.54 -8.27 3.07
N ASP A 97 2.63 -8.15 4.03
CA ASP A 97 2.74 -8.89 5.30
C ASP A 97 2.56 -10.39 5.00
N ASN A 98 3.66 -11.15 4.97
CA ASN A 98 3.61 -12.59 4.83
C ASN A 98 3.48 -13.24 6.21
N GLU A 99 2.49 -14.10 6.40
CA GLU A 99 2.25 -14.77 7.69
C GLU A 99 3.04 -16.08 7.86
N MET A 100 3.57 -16.63 6.76
CA MET A 100 4.17 -17.96 6.76
C MET A 100 5.34 -18.06 5.78
N GLU A 101 6.48 -18.55 6.27
CA GLU A 101 7.62 -18.98 5.47
C GLU A 101 7.78 -20.50 5.65
N LEU A 102 7.95 -21.22 4.53
CA LEU A 102 8.20 -22.67 4.56
C LEU A 102 9.71 -22.92 4.61
N PRO A 103 10.19 -23.91 5.38
CA PRO A 103 11.62 -24.21 5.51
C PRO A 103 12.16 -25.01 4.31
N PHE A 104 11.79 -24.62 3.09
CA PHE A 104 12.25 -25.24 1.85
C PHE A 104 13.12 -24.26 1.07
N LYS A 105 14.23 -24.75 0.53
CA LYS A 105 15.09 -24.03 -0.41
C LYS A 105 15.02 -24.73 -1.75
N PHE A 106 14.71 -23.98 -2.81
CA PHE A 106 14.76 -24.47 -4.18
C PHE A 106 16.10 -24.10 -4.79
N GLU A 107 16.67 -25.03 -5.57
CA GLU A 107 17.87 -24.79 -6.38
C GLU A 107 17.49 -25.00 -7.85
N LEU A 108 17.84 -24.02 -8.69
CA LEU A 108 17.79 -24.16 -10.14
C LEU A 108 19.05 -24.92 -10.54
N PHE A 109 18.89 -26.10 -11.10
CA PHE A 109 19.99 -26.84 -11.71
C PHE A 109 20.13 -26.41 -13.16
N ASP A 110 21.37 -26.25 -13.63
CA ASP A 110 21.67 -26.12 -15.04
C ASP A 110 21.35 -27.46 -15.75
N GLU A 111 20.79 -27.41 -16.96
CA GLU A 111 20.59 -28.59 -17.82
C GLU A 111 21.91 -29.23 -18.27
#